data_AF-A0A1I8IRK0-F1
#
_entry.id   AF-A0A1I8IRK0-F1
#
_cell.length_a   1.000
_cell.length_b   1.000
_cell.length_c   1.000
_cell.angle_alpha   90.00
_cell.angle_beta   90.00
_cell.angle_gamma   90.00
#
_symmetry.space_group_name_H-M   'P 1'
#
loop_
_entity.id
_entity.type
_entity.pdbx_description
1 polymer ?
#
loop_
_entity_poly.entity_id
_entity_poly.type
_entity_poly.pdbx_seq_one_letter_code
_entity_poly.pdbx_strand_id
1 'polypeptide(L)'
;ELPVKTSETGPGQFRVDYTPVQVVPHLVNVMFAGQPAAGGPFRVPVDPDIEVDKVRVDGLEPTIPLGVPHEFDILTGGNPRAPVSVRVRPPAGPPIQPLVSETVDGYAVEFTPSMPGPHTVEVEFAGRRLPQSPMRTNVVPQQQPVDEALMSPRKQAPMQHQQQPYQQQQ
;
A
#
# COMPACT_ATOMS: atom_id res chain seq x y z
N GLU A 1 38.32 -7.12 -9.90
CA GLU A 1 37.97 -6.81 -11.31
C GLU A 1 36.94 -7.83 -11.76
N LEU A 2 35.87 -7.42 -12.42
CA LEU A 2 34.91 -8.37 -13.00
C LEU A 2 35.51 -8.95 -14.30
N PRO A 3 35.23 -10.22 -14.64
CA PRO A 3 35.58 -10.73 -15.96
C PRO A 3 34.82 -9.93 -17.02
N VAL A 4 35.57 -9.30 -17.91
CA VAL A 4 35.04 -8.50 -19.01
C VAL A 4 35.28 -9.22 -20.32
N LYS A 5 34.25 -9.34 -21.16
CA LYS A 5 34.38 -9.82 -22.53
C LYS A 5 34.43 -8.61 -23.46
N THR A 6 35.42 -8.57 -24.34
CA THR A 6 35.55 -7.51 -25.34
C THR A 6 35.48 -8.13 -26.73
N SER A 7 34.71 -7.53 -27.63
CA SER A 7 34.59 -7.93 -29.03
C SER A 7 34.63 -6.71 -29.95
N GLU A 8 35.22 -6.84 -31.14
CA GLU A 8 35.19 -5.79 -32.17
C GLU A 8 33.88 -5.87 -32.94
N THR A 9 33.14 -4.76 -33.03
CA THR A 9 31.86 -4.68 -33.74
C THR A 9 31.95 -3.92 -35.07
N GLY A 10 33.14 -3.39 -35.39
CA GLY A 10 33.47 -2.69 -36.62
C GLY A 10 34.82 -1.96 -36.48
N PRO A 11 35.38 -1.37 -37.56
CA PRO A 11 36.68 -0.73 -37.50
C PRO A 11 36.75 0.36 -36.42
N GLY A 12 37.52 0.10 -35.37
CA GLY A 12 37.68 1.00 -34.22
C GLY A 12 36.51 1.05 -33.23
N GLN A 13 35.54 0.12 -33.33
CA GLN A 13 34.44 -0.02 -32.37
C GLN A 13 34.53 -1.33 -31.61
N PHE A 14 34.43 -1.25 -30.29
CA PHE A 14 34.48 -2.40 -29.40
C PHE A 14 33.23 -2.45 -28.53
N ARG A 15 32.65 -3.64 -28.39
CA ARG A 15 31.63 -3.96 -27.39
C ARG A 15 32.30 -4.59 -26.18
N VAL A 16 31.89 -4.14 -25.00
CA VAL A 16 32.38 -4.60 -23.71
C VAL A 16 31.18 -5.14 -22.93
N ASP A 17 31.18 -6.44 -22.66
CA ASP A 17 30.14 -7.11 -21.89
C ASP A 17 30.68 -7.52 -20.52
N TYR A 18 29.93 -7.21 -19.46
CA TYR A 18 30.20 -7.65 -18.10
C TYR A 18 28.89 -8.02 -17.41
N THR A 19 28.95 -8.94 -16.44
CA THR A 19 27.81 -9.30 -15.58
C THR A 19 28.08 -8.75 -14.18
N PRO A 20 27.38 -7.69 -13.75
CA PRO A 20 27.53 -7.19 -12.38
C PRO A 20 27.03 -8.23 -11.39
N VAL A 21 27.80 -8.45 -10.33
CA VAL A 21 27.43 -9.38 -9.24
C VAL A 21 26.70 -8.64 -8.11
N GLN A 22 26.89 -7.32 -8.03
CA GLN A 22 26.31 -6.47 -7.00
C GLN A 22 25.36 -5.45 -7.63
N VAL A 23 24.26 -5.16 -6.94
CA VAL A 23 23.30 -4.12 -7.33
C VAL A 23 23.78 -2.78 -6.78
N VAL A 24 24.90 -2.31 -7.33
CA VAL A 24 25.49 -1.01 -7.00
C VAL A 24 25.95 -0.33 -8.29
N PRO A 25 26.04 1.01 -8.33
CA PRO A 25 26.68 1.68 -9.45
C PRO A 25 28.13 1.23 -9.59
N HIS A 26 28.49 0.73 -10.78
CA HIS A 26 29.86 0.32 -11.10
C HIS A 26 30.61 1.47 -11.76
N LEU A 27 31.90 1.61 -11.45
CA LEU A 27 32.81 2.50 -12.17
C LEU A 27 33.60 1.68 -13.18
N VAL A 28 33.41 1.97 -14.47
CA VAL A 28 34.07 1.30 -15.57
C VAL A 28 35.23 2.17 -16.06
N ASN A 29 36.44 1.65 -15.88
CA ASN A 29 37.66 2.26 -16.43
C ASN A 29 37.89 1.72 -17.84
N VAL A 30 37.86 2.62 -18.83
CA VAL A 30 38.21 2.29 -20.22
C VAL A 30 39.57 2.88 -20.51
N MET A 31 40.49 2.07 -21.01
CA MET A 31 41.86 2.45 -21.33
C MET A 31 42.14 2.18 -22.80
N PHE A 32 42.83 3.10 -23.46
CA PHE A 32 43.37 2.93 -24.81
C PHE A 32 44.87 3.23 -24.81
N ALA A 33 45.70 2.30 -25.27
CA ALA A 33 47.15 2.42 -25.25
C ALA A 33 47.74 2.82 -23.88
N GLY A 34 47.16 2.32 -22.78
CA GLY A 34 47.57 2.63 -21.41
C GLY A 34 47.14 4.01 -20.90
N GLN A 35 46.38 4.78 -21.68
CA GLN A 35 45.80 6.06 -21.28
C GLN A 35 44.29 5.93 -21.03
N PRO A 36 43.71 6.61 -20.03
CA PRO A 36 42.27 6.65 -19.83
C PRO A 36 41.55 7.24 -21.03
N ALA A 37 40.44 6.62 -21.43
CA ALA A 37 39.55 7.20 -22.43
C ALA A 37 38.96 8.52 -21.89
N ALA A 38 38.80 9.50 -22.78
CA ALA A 38 38.17 10.77 -22.43
C ALA A 38 36.76 10.55 -21.88
N GLY A 39 36.44 11.20 -20.75
CA GLY A 39 35.15 11.07 -20.06
C GLY A 39 35.05 9.89 -19.07
N GLY A 40 36.09 9.06 -18.97
CA GLY A 40 36.19 8.01 -17.94
C GLY A 40 36.67 8.54 -16.58
N PRO A 41 36.40 7.83 -15.46
CA PRO A 41 35.63 6.59 -15.38
C PRO A 41 34.13 6.77 -15.65
N PHE A 42 33.51 5.78 -16.28
CA PHE A 42 32.09 5.80 -16.59
C PHE A 42 31.29 5.17 -15.44
N ARG A 43 30.29 5.88 -14.92
CA ARG A 43 29.39 5.34 -13.90
C ARG A 43 28.22 4.62 -14.56
N VAL A 44 28.11 3.32 -14.32
CA VAL A 44 27.01 2.48 -14.84
C VAL A 44 26.12 2.05 -13.67
N PRO A 45 24.86 2.52 -13.58
CA PRO A 45 23.92 2.02 -12.58
C PRO A 45 23.56 0.56 -12.87
N VAL A 46 23.33 -0.21 -11.82
CA VAL A 46 22.84 -1.59 -11.90
C VAL A 46 21.60 -1.65 -11.03
N ASP A 47 20.46 -1.94 -11.65
CA ASP A 47 19.20 -2.10 -10.95
C ASP A 47 19.04 -3.56 -10.46
N PRO A 48 18.34 -3.78 -9.34
CA PRO A 48 18.06 -5.13 -8.88
C PRO A 48 17.14 -5.85 -9.86
N ASP A 49 17.32 -7.17 -9.97
CA ASP A 49 16.41 -8.00 -10.76
C ASP A 49 15.09 -8.15 -9.98
N ILE A 50 14.12 -7.30 -10.32
CA ILE A 50 12.81 -7.25 -9.65
C ILE A 50 11.74 -7.92 -10.51
N GLU A 51 11.21 -9.02 -9.98
CA GLU A 51 10.06 -9.73 -10.50
C GLU A 51 8.78 -9.22 -9.83
N VAL A 52 8.26 -8.09 -10.32
CA VAL A 52 7.07 -7.42 -9.74
C VAL A 52 5.83 -8.33 -9.69
N ASP A 53 5.72 -9.30 -10.61
CA ASP A 53 4.60 -10.25 -10.64
C ASP A 53 4.58 -11.23 -9.46
N LYS A 54 5.71 -11.36 -8.74
CA LYS A 54 5.80 -12.12 -7.49
C LYS A 54 5.39 -11.32 -6.26
N VAL A 55 5.31 -9.99 -6.36
CA VAL A 55 4.88 -9.13 -5.26
C VAL A 55 3.36 -9.21 -5.12
N ARG A 56 2.86 -9.40 -3.89
CA ARG A 56 1.45 -9.61 -3.60
C ARG A 56 0.97 -8.66 -2.51
N VAL A 57 -0.29 -8.25 -2.61
CA VAL A 57 -1.03 -7.60 -1.52
C VAL A 57 -1.88 -8.66 -0.81
N ASP A 58 -1.79 -8.71 0.52
CA ASP A 58 -2.55 -9.62 1.37
C ASP A 58 -3.24 -8.86 2.51
N GLY A 59 -4.42 -9.30 2.94
CA GLY A 59 -5.20 -8.64 4.01
C GLY A 59 -5.95 -7.36 3.62
N LEU A 60 -5.94 -6.95 2.35
CA LEU A 60 -6.81 -5.86 1.88
C LEU A 60 -8.24 -6.37 1.67
N GLU A 61 -9.07 -6.18 2.69
CA GLU A 61 -10.45 -6.66 2.69
C GLU A 61 -11.34 -5.93 1.65
N PRO A 62 -12.29 -6.61 0.99
CA PRO A 62 -13.22 -5.97 0.05
C PRO A 62 -14.14 -4.94 0.70
N THR A 63 -14.35 -5.02 2.01
CA THR A 63 -15.17 -4.07 2.78
C THR A 63 -14.57 -3.85 4.16
N ILE A 64 -14.41 -2.59 4.55
CA ILE A 64 -13.79 -2.19 5.83
C ILE A 64 -14.63 -1.12 6.54
N PRO A 65 -14.58 -1.04 7.88
CA PRO A 65 -15.33 -0.05 8.64
C PRO A 65 -14.73 1.37 8.53
N LEU A 66 -15.61 2.37 8.46
CA LEU A 66 -15.27 3.78 8.51
C LEU A 66 -14.63 4.15 9.85
N GLY A 67 -13.55 4.93 9.82
CA GLY A 67 -12.89 5.47 11.01
C GLY A 67 -12.07 4.48 11.81
N VAL A 68 -11.88 3.24 11.32
CA VAL A 68 -11.04 2.23 11.96
C VAL A 68 -9.75 2.07 11.15
N PRO A 69 -8.57 2.04 11.79
CA PRO A 69 -7.34 1.68 11.11
C PRO A 69 -7.47 0.31 10.46
N HIS A 70 -7.16 0.23 9.16
CA HIS A 70 -7.11 -1.01 8.41
C HIS A 70 -5.67 -1.27 7.98
N GLU A 71 -5.18 -2.48 8.25
CA GLU A 71 -3.83 -2.93 7.93
C GLU A 71 -3.86 -3.99 6.82
N PHE A 72 -2.88 -3.94 5.92
CA PHE A 72 -2.64 -4.98 4.93
C PHE A 72 -1.14 -5.08 4.61
N ASP A 73 -0.71 -6.21 4.07
CA ASP A 73 0.69 -6.51 3.77
C ASP A 73 1.00 -6.41 2.27
N ILE A 74 2.23 -5.98 1.97
CA ILE A 74 2.86 -6.09 0.64
C ILE A 74 4.01 -7.09 0.75
N LEU A 75 3.77 -8.32 0.31
CA LEU A 75 4.73 -9.43 0.34
C LEU A 75 5.66 -9.35 -0.88
N THR A 76 6.98 -9.34 -0.65
CA THR A 76 7.98 -9.14 -1.71
C THR A 76 8.12 -10.32 -2.67
N GLY A 77 7.66 -11.52 -2.28
CA GLY A 77 7.82 -12.73 -3.09
C GLY A 77 9.30 -13.12 -3.31
N GLY A 78 10.18 -12.76 -2.38
CA GLY A 78 11.62 -13.03 -2.45
C GLY A 78 12.43 -11.97 -3.19
N ASN A 79 11.79 -10.90 -3.71
CA ASN A 79 12.52 -9.76 -4.26
C ASN A 79 13.33 -9.04 -3.16
N PRO A 80 14.50 -8.46 -3.49
CA PRO A 80 15.21 -7.60 -2.56
C PRO A 80 14.36 -6.37 -2.19
N ARG A 81 14.66 -5.79 -1.01
CA ARG A 81 14.01 -4.56 -0.54
C ARG A 81 14.16 -3.46 -1.58
N ALA A 82 13.06 -2.77 -1.85
CA ALA A 82 13.01 -1.68 -2.80
C ALA A 82 11.96 -0.64 -2.35
N PRO A 83 12.03 0.60 -2.85
CA PRO A 83 11.04 1.62 -2.53
C PRO A 83 9.61 1.16 -2.85
N VAL A 84 8.71 1.36 -1.90
CA VAL A 84 7.27 1.10 -2.04
C VAL A 84 6.51 2.42 -1.99
N SER A 85 5.58 2.60 -2.92
CA SER A 85 4.66 3.73 -2.96
C SER A 85 3.25 3.20 -2.85
N VAL A 86 2.51 3.67 -1.85
CA VAL A 86 1.09 3.34 -1.67
C VAL A 86 0.27 4.63 -1.66
N ARG A 87 -0.86 4.61 -2.35
CA ARG A 87 -1.83 5.70 -2.35
C ARG A 87 -3.25 5.16 -2.31
N VAL A 88 -4.05 5.64 -1.38
CA VAL A 88 -5.47 5.29 -1.26
C VAL A 88 -6.31 6.47 -1.74
N ARG A 89 -7.07 6.30 -2.81
CA ARG A 89 -7.99 7.32 -3.34
C ARG A 89 -9.39 7.08 -2.80
N PRO A 90 -9.94 8.01 -2.02
CA PRO A 90 -11.35 7.97 -1.67
C PRO A 90 -12.25 8.30 -2.87
N PRO A 91 -13.57 8.08 -2.77
CA PRO A 91 -14.56 8.48 -3.78
C PRO A 91 -14.50 9.96 -4.18
N ALA A 92 -14.07 10.81 -3.25
CA ALA A 92 -13.99 12.26 -3.35
C ALA A 92 -12.99 12.79 -2.31
N GLY A 93 -12.38 13.94 -2.62
CA GLY A 93 -11.36 14.54 -1.76
C GLY A 93 -9.93 14.08 -2.08
N PRO A 94 -8.94 14.51 -1.28
CA PRO A 94 -7.54 14.21 -1.52
C PRO A 94 -7.21 12.73 -1.27
N PRO A 95 -6.17 12.17 -1.93
CA PRO A 95 -5.67 10.85 -1.60
C PRO A 95 -5.16 10.76 -0.16
N ILE A 96 -5.37 9.62 0.47
CA ILE A 96 -4.78 9.28 1.77
C ILE A 96 -3.38 8.69 1.49
N GLN A 97 -2.40 9.18 2.24
CA GLN A 97 -1.05 8.62 2.28
C GLN A 97 -0.96 7.66 3.48
N PRO A 98 -0.92 6.34 3.27
CA PRO A 98 -0.84 5.37 4.36
C PRO A 98 0.49 5.45 5.11
N LEU A 99 0.49 4.97 6.35
CA LEU A 99 1.72 4.61 7.04
C LEU A 99 2.26 3.31 6.44
N VAL A 100 3.55 3.28 6.13
CA VAL A 100 4.23 2.09 5.60
C VAL A 100 5.40 1.77 6.51
N SER A 101 5.45 0.54 7.01
CA SER A 101 6.52 0.02 7.86
C SER A 101 7.12 -1.24 7.25
N GLU A 102 8.42 -1.49 7.47
CA GLU A 102 9.08 -2.70 6.98
C GLU A 102 8.79 -3.88 7.91
N THR A 103 8.53 -5.04 7.31
CA THR A 103 8.36 -6.32 8.02
C THR A 103 9.38 -7.34 7.51
N VAL A 104 9.44 -8.53 8.12
CA VAL A 104 10.37 -9.59 7.70
C VAL A 104 10.13 -10.02 6.26
N ASP A 105 8.87 -10.09 5.83
CA ASP A 105 8.50 -10.61 4.50
C ASP A 105 8.20 -9.50 3.48
N GLY A 106 8.06 -8.26 3.95
CA GLY A 106 7.42 -7.25 3.13
C GLY A 106 7.31 -5.89 3.80
N TYR A 107 6.16 -5.28 3.60
CA TYR A 107 5.81 -3.99 4.18
C TYR A 107 4.40 -4.11 4.73
N ALA A 108 4.18 -3.63 5.95
CA ALA A 108 2.84 -3.45 6.49
C ALA A 108 2.37 -2.04 6.16
N VAL A 109 1.10 -1.93 5.77
CA VAL A 109 0.47 -0.69 5.35
C VAL A 109 -0.76 -0.44 6.19
N GLU A 110 -0.81 0.70 6.86
CA GLU A 110 -1.94 1.10 7.71
C GLU A 110 -2.56 2.41 7.21
N PHE A 111 -3.89 2.44 7.08
CA PHE A 111 -4.62 3.69 6.85
C PHE A 111 -5.98 3.68 7.56
N THR A 112 -6.44 4.87 7.94
CA THR A 112 -7.78 5.06 8.53
C THR A 112 -8.66 5.81 7.54
N PRO A 113 -9.70 5.17 6.95
CA PRO A 113 -10.60 5.85 6.03
C PRO A 113 -11.52 6.82 6.79
N SER A 114 -11.68 8.02 6.26
CA SER A 114 -12.49 9.09 6.86
C SER A 114 -13.78 9.38 6.09
N MET A 115 -14.04 8.68 4.98
CA MET A 115 -15.26 8.82 4.19
C MET A 115 -15.81 7.46 3.77
N PRO A 116 -17.13 7.25 3.73
CA PRO A 116 -17.71 6.02 3.20
C PRO A 116 -17.61 5.94 1.68
N GLY A 117 -17.70 4.71 1.15
CA GLY A 117 -17.78 4.41 -0.28
C GLY A 117 -16.53 3.74 -0.85
N PRO A 118 -16.48 3.56 -2.19
CA PRO A 118 -15.42 2.81 -2.86
C PRO A 118 -14.08 3.53 -2.85
N HIS A 119 -13.09 2.95 -2.20
CA HIS A 119 -11.71 3.41 -2.19
C HIS A 119 -10.87 2.60 -3.18
N THR A 120 -9.94 3.27 -3.86
CA THR A 120 -9.00 2.65 -4.80
C THR A 120 -7.60 2.67 -4.20
N VAL A 121 -6.97 1.50 -4.07
CA VAL A 121 -5.61 1.35 -3.54
C VAL A 121 -4.64 1.13 -4.69
N GLU A 122 -3.70 2.06 -4.84
CA GLU A 122 -2.59 1.98 -5.80
C GLU A 122 -1.29 1.62 -5.09
N VAL A 123 -0.56 0.64 -5.64
CA VAL A 123 0.69 0.15 -5.10
C VAL A 123 1.72 0.02 -6.21
N GLU A 124 2.89 0.59 -5.96
CA GLU A 124 4.09 0.44 -6.79
C GLU A 124 5.24 -0.10 -5.95
N PHE A 125 5.99 -1.03 -6.52
CA PHE A 125 7.19 -1.63 -5.95
C PHE A 125 8.36 -1.40 -6.92
N ALA A 126 9.46 -0.82 -6.42
CA ALA A 126 10.60 -0.42 -7.26
C ALA A 126 10.19 0.50 -8.44
N GLY A 127 9.23 1.40 -8.21
CA GLY A 127 8.71 2.32 -9.23
C GLY A 127 7.84 1.66 -10.32
N ARG A 128 7.48 0.38 -10.15
CA ARG A 128 6.63 -0.37 -11.07
C ARG A 128 5.31 -0.74 -10.40
N ARG A 129 4.20 -0.53 -11.10
CA ARG A 129 2.86 -0.89 -10.61
C ARG A 129 2.71 -2.41 -10.49
N LEU A 130 2.11 -2.86 -9.38
CA LEU A 130 1.79 -4.27 -9.20
C LEU A 130 0.67 -4.72 -10.15
N PRO A 131 0.64 -5.98 -10.62
CA PRO A 131 -0.45 -6.48 -11.46
C PRO A 131 -1.83 -6.40 -10.81
N GLN A 132 -1.91 -6.55 -9.48
CA GLN A 132 -3.15 -6.42 -8.72
C GLN A 132 -3.63 -4.97 -8.62
N SER A 133 -2.74 -4.00 -8.86
CA SER A 133 -3.04 -2.59 -8.70
C SER A 133 -3.64 -1.99 -9.97
N PRO A 134 -4.70 -1.18 -9.88
CA PRO A 134 -5.37 -0.74 -8.65
C PRO A 134 -6.33 -1.79 -8.06
N MET A 135 -6.38 -1.85 -6.73
CA MET A 135 -7.33 -2.69 -5.98
C MET A 135 -8.47 -1.82 -5.44
N ARG A 136 -9.59 -2.45 -5.06
CA ARG A 136 -10.75 -1.75 -4.51
C ARG A 136 -11.15 -2.31 -3.15
N THR A 137 -11.50 -1.42 -2.23
CA THR A 137 -12.16 -1.76 -0.96
C THR A 137 -13.33 -0.79 -0.74
N ASN A 138 -14.42 -1.24 -0.15
CA ASN A 138 -15.57 -0.40 0.14
C ASN A 138 -15.60 -0.03 1.63
N VAL A 139 -15.65 1.26 1.93
CA VAL A 139 -15.72 1.74 3.32
C VAL A 139 -17.17 1.92 3.73
N VAL A 140 -17.58 1.27 4.83
CA VAL A 140 -18.96 1.33 5.33
C VAL A 140 -19.03 1.93 6.73
N PRO A 141 -20.07 2.73 7.05
CA PRO A 141 -20.29 3.18 8.43
C PRO A 141 -20.36 2.00 9.40
N GLN A 142 -19.81 2.17 10.60
CA GLN A 142 -20.01 1.19 11.66
C GLN A 142 -21.51 1.12 11.98
N GLN A 143 -22.05 -0.10 12.06
CA GLN A 143 -23.37 -0.30 12.65
C GLN A 143 -23.24 0.02 14.15
N GLN A 144 -23.77 1.17 14.58
CA GLN A 144 -23.98 1.38 16.01
C GLN A 144 -24.99 0.33 16.48
N PRO A 145 -24.71 -0.42 17.56
CA PRO A 145 -25.77 -1.19 18.22
C PRO A 145 -26.86 -0.19 18.57
N VAL A 146 -28.04 -0.34 17.95
CA VAL A 146 -29.20 0.42 18.38
C VAL A 146 -29.50 -0.02 19.80
N ASP A 147 -29.41 0.89 20.77
CA ASP A 147 -29.74 0.59 22.16
C ASP A 147 -31.26 0.35 22.21
N GLU A 148 -31.64 -0.92 22.11
CA GLU A 148 -33.02 -1.43 22.02
C GLU A 148 -33.90 -0.90 23.17
N ALA A 149 -33.27 -0.55 24.31
CA ALA A 149 -33.92 0.05 25.47
C ALA A 149 -34.52 1.45 25.21
N LEU A 150 -33.99 2.21 24.26
CA LEU A 150 -34.49 3.56 23.92
C LEU A 150 -35.67 3.55 22.94
N MET A 151 -35.86 2.46 22.18
CA MET A 151 -36.95 2.35 21.19
C MET A 151 -38.23 1.72 21.74
N SER A 152 -38.31 1.38 23.04
CA SER A 152 -39.55 0.83 23.61
C SER A 152 -40.63 1.91 23.73
N PRO A 153 -41.80 1.79 23.08
CA PRO A 153 -42.88 2.75 23.24
C PRO A 153 -43.36 2.72 24.70
N ARG A 154 -43.31 3.88 25.38
CA ARG A 154 -43.90 4.05 26.72
C ARG A 154 -45.36 3.59 26.67
N LYS A 155 -45.67 2.44 27.27
CA LYS A 155 -47.05 2.04 27.52
C LYS A 155 -47.69 3.14 28.38
N GLN A 156 -48.66 3.86 27.86
CA GLN A 156 -49.49 4.75 28.67
C GLN A 156 -50.16 3.89 29.74
N ALA A 157 -49.82 4.11 31.00
CA ALA A 157 -50.50 3.47 32.11
C ALA A 157 -51.97 3.92 32.11
N PRO A 158 -52.94 2.99 32.26
CA PRO A 158 -54.33 3.40 32.40
C PRO A 158 -54.47 4.22 33.69
N MET A 159 -55.02 5.43 33.58
CA MET A 159 -55.41 6.24 34.74
C MET A 159 -56.41 5.43 35.56
N GLN A 160 -56.01 4.98 36.75
CA GLN A 160 -56.96 4.46 37.71
C GLN A 160 -57.84 5.62 38.17
N HIS A 161 -59.11 5.58 37.79
CA HIS A 161 -60.15 6.42 38.40
C HIS A 161 -60.25 6.06 39.88
N GLN A 162 -59.69 6.91 40.73
CA GLN A 162 -59.87 6.83 42.17
C GLN A 162 -61.30 7.28 42.49
N GLN A 163 -62.22 6.34 42.69
CA GLN A 163 -63.54 6.64 43.23
C GLN A 163 -63.38 7.14 44.67
N GLN A 164 -63.71 8.40 44.91
CA GLN A 164 -63.87 8.91 46.28
C GLN A 164 -65.20 8.41 46.86
N PRO A 165 -65.25 7.92 48.11
CA PRO A 165 -66.51 7.59 48.75
C PRO A 165 -67.26 8.87 49.13
N TYR A 166 -68.55 8.93 48.77
CA TYR A 166 -69.47 9.96 49.24
C TYR A 166 -69.63 9.86 50.76
N GLN A 167 -69.30 10.92 51.48
CA GLN A 167 -69.77 11.09 52.86
C GLN A 167 -71.23 11.53 52.82
N GLN A 168 -72.13 10.69 53.32
CA GLN A 168 -73.48 11.12 53.71
C GLN A 168 -73.35 11.98 54.96
N GLN A 169 -73.80 13.22 54.88
CA GLN A 169 -74.01 14.08 56.03
C GLN A 169 -75.52 14.31 56.16
N GLN A 170 -76.03 14.07 57.37
CA GLN A 170 -77.43 14.19 57.80
C GLN A 170 -77.96 15.61 57.70
#